data_AF-A0A1I8AB88-F1
#
_entry.id   AF-A0A1I8AB88-F1
#
_cell.length_a   1.000
_cell.length_b   1.000
_cell.length_c   1.000
_cell.angle_alpha   90.00
_cell.angle_beta   90.00
_cell.angle_gamma   90.00
#
_symmetry.space_group_name_H-M   'P 1'
#
loop_
_entity.id
_entity.type
_entity.pdbx_description
1 polymer ?
#
loop_
_entity_poly.entity_id
_entity_poly.type
_entity_poly.pdbx_seq_one_letter_code
_entity_poly.pdbx_strand_id
1 'polypeptide(L)'
;MILNPEHMMLDKMTPAIFKKARIELRRSLKALDETRKVLPYNFELSLVLTEIQLVTELMVLISKLGQFLCMHIKNGGSGDQRSAFSTAHAGVVNLPMTVRTDLANSLLTIRSKFQHTWLSRNIASTLPNALKMFDNLFRALLPPSMQDLGKQLL
;
A
#
# COMPACT_ATOMS: atom_id res chain seq x y z
N MET A 1 1.68 -3.52 8.03
CA MET A 1 1.27 -2.27 7.37
C MET A 1 -0.18 -2.36 6.90
N ILE A 2 -0.51 -3.15 5.87
CA ILE A 2 -1.88 -3.22 5.34
C ILE A 2 -2.90 -3.74 6.37
N LEU A 3 -2.54 -4.77 7.14
CA LEU A 3 -3.44 -5.42 8.09
C LEU A 3 -3.67 -4.63 9.39
N ASN A 4 -2.78 -3.69 9.70
CA ASN A 4 -2.87 -2.84 10.88
C ASN A 4 -2.19 -1.49 10.58
N PRO A 5 -2.88 -0.58 9.89
CA PRO A 5 -2.32 0.68 9.42
C PRO A 5 -2.15 1.72 10.54
N GLU A 6 -2.86 1.58 11.66
CA GLU A 6 -2.83 2.54 12.77
C GLU A 6 -1.77 2.23 13.84
N HIS A 7 -1.36 0.97 13.97
CA HIS A 7 -0.37 0.53 14.96
C HIS A 7 0.86 -0.07 14.28
N MET A 8 1.57 0.75 13.51
CA MET A 8 2.80 0.32 12.87
C MET A 8 4.04 0.55 13.74
N MET A 9 4.76 -0.52 14.05
CA MET A 9 6.08 -0.46 14.68
C MET A 9 7.13 -0.10 13.62
N LEU A 10 7.73 1.09 13.74
CA LEU A 10 8.72 1.61 12.79
C LEU A 10 10.09 1.86 13.43
N ASP A 11 10.33 1.37 14.64
CA ASP A 11 11.50 1.69 15.48
C ASP A 11 12.87 1.44 14.81
N LYS A 12 12.93 0.50 13.86
CA LYS A 12 14.14 0.14 13.10
C LYS A 12 14.12 0.61 11.64
N MET A 13 13.06 1.32 11.24
CA MET A 13 12.83 1.71 9.85
C MET A 13 13.20 3.18 9.63
N THR A 14 13.85 3.46 8.49
CA THR A 14 14.17 4.83 8.08
C THR A 14 13.49 5.14 6.74
N PRO A 15 13.19 6.43 6.45
CA PRO A 15 12.68 6.83 5.14
C PRO A 15 13.57 6.35 3.97
N ALA A 16 14.89 6.25 4.22
CA ALA A 16 15.86 5.82 3.23
C ALA A 16 15.69 4.35 2.80
N ILE A 17 15.34 3.45 3.74
CA ILE A 17 15.09 2.03 3.45
C ILE A 17 13.90 1.91 2.49
N PHE A 18 12.80 2.61 2.78
CA PHE A 18 11.63 2.64 1.91
C PHE A 18 11.91 3.26 0.54
N LYS A 19 12.71 4.33 0.48
CA LYS A 19 13.14 4.92 -0.79
C LYS A 19 13.94 3.92 -1.63
N LYS A 20 14.91 3.22 -1.03
CA LYS A 20 15.70 2.17 -1.70
C LYS A 20 14.81 1.05 -2.22
N ALA A 21 13.91 0.53 -1.38
CA ALA A 21 12.94 -0.50 -1.79
C ALA A 21 12.11 -0.05 -3.00
N ARG A 22 11.59 1.18 -3.01
CA ARG A 22 10.83 1.70 -4.18
C ARG A 22 11.66 1.79 -5.45
N ILE A 23 12.93 2.13 -5.36
CA ILE A 23 13.82 2.18 -6.53
C ILE A 23 13.95 0.79 -7.13
N GLU A 24 14.25 -0.23 -6.32
CA GLU A 24 14.37 -1.60 -6.82
C GLU A 24 13.05 -2.15 -7.34
N LEU A 25 11.93 -1.93 -6.65
CA LEU A 25 10.61 -2.36 -7.11
C LEU A 25 10.23 -1.73 -8.48
N ARG A 26 10.58 -0.46 -8.70
CA ARG A 26 10.37 0.20 -10.00
C ARG A 26 11.26 -0.36 -11.10
N ARG A 27 12.50 -0.75 -10.77
CA ARG A 27 13.38 -1.46 -11.71
C ARG A 27 12.80 -2.82 -12.06
N SER A 28 12.28 -3.57 -11.09
CA SER A 28 11.59 -4.84 -11.33
C SER A 28 10.37 -4.68 -12.24
N LEU A 29 9.55 -3.64 -12.06
CA LEU A 29 8.43 -3.35 -12.95
C LEU A 29 8.89 -3.06 -14.38
N LYS A 30 9.98 -2.31 -14.56
CA LYS A 30 10.55 -2.03 -15.88
C LYS A 30 11.06 -3.31 -16.56
N ALA A 31 11.82 -4.12 -15.83
CA ALA A 31 12.33 -5.40 -16.34
C ALA A 31 11.18 -6.36 -16.69
N LEU A 32 10.11 -6.39 -15.90
CA LEU A 32 8.91 -7.19 -16.17
C LEU A 32 8.21 -6.75 -17.46
N ASP A 33 8.09 -5.44 -17.70
CA ASP A 33 7.50 -4.89 -18.93
C ASP A 33 8.36 -5.22 -20.16
N GLU A 34 9.68 -5.13 -20.05
CA GLU A 34 10.62 -5.54 -21.10
C GLU A 34 10.52 -7.05 -21.40
N THR A 35 10.45 -7.87 -20.34
CA THR A 35 10.31 -9.33 -20.46
C THR A 35 8.99 -9.69 -21.15
N ARG A 36 7.90 -8.99 -20.83
CA ARG A 36 6.57 -9.24 -21.43
C ARG A 36 6.56 -9.01 -22.95
N LYS A 37 7.42 -8.14 -23.48
CA LYS A 37 7.51 -7.86 -24.92
C LYS A 37 8.21 -8.95 -25.72
N VAL A 38 9.09 -9.72 -25.08
CA VAL A 38 9.89 -10.76 -25.75
C VAL A 38 9.34 -12.17 -25.54
N LEU A 39 8.52 -12.37 -24.50
CA LEU A 39 7.92 -13.66 -24.23
C LEU A 39 6.82 -14.01 -25.25
N PRO A 40 6.76 -15.27 -25.72
CA PRO A 40 5.65 -15.72 -26.54
C PRO A 40 4.35 -15.66 -25.74
N TYR A 41 3.24 -15.36 -26.43
CA TYR A 41 1.94 -15.31 -25.78
C TYR A 41 1.57 -16.68 -25.21
N ASN A 42 1.35 -16.72 -23.91
CA ASN A 42 0.82 -17.85 -23.18
C ASN A 42 -0.10 -17.32 -22.08
N PHE A 43 -1.30 -17.89 -21.98
CA PHE A 43 -2.33 -17.40 -21.07
C PHE A 43 -1.91 -17.50 -19.60
N GLU A 44 -1.44 -18.68 -19.17
CA GLU A 44 -0.96 -18.92 -17.80
C GLU A 44 0.21 -18.00 -17.44
N LEU A 45 1.17 -17.86 -18.36
CA LEU A 45 2.30 -16.95 -18.18
C LEU A 45 1.83 -15.50 -18.06
N SER A 46 0.85 -15.08 -18.87
CA SER A 46 0.28 -13.73 -18.81
C SER A 46 -0.39 -13.44 -17.47
N LEU A 47 -1.09 -14.45 -16.91
CA LEU A 47 -1.67 -14.36 -15.57
C LEU A 47 -0.58 -14.21 -14.51
N VAL A 48 0.46 -15.04 -14.54
CA VAL A 48 1.59 -14.96 -13.59
C VAL A 48 2.29 -13.61 -13.67
N LEU A 49 2.57 -13.11 -14.87
CA LEU A 49 3.18 -11.79 -15.07
C LEU A 49 2.29 -10.66 -14.54
N THR A 50 0.96 -10.80 -14.65
CA THR A 50 0.00 -9.82 -14.12
C THR A 50 0.01 -9.82 -12.59
N GLU A 51 0.14 -10.98 -11.96
CA GLU A 51 0.24 -11.09 -10.51
C GLU A 51 1.53 -10.54 -9.95
N ILE A 52 2.67 -10.84 -10.58
CA ILE A 52 3.97 -10.28 -10.20
C ILE A 52 3.90 -8.74 -10.30
N GLN A 53 3.31 -8.22 -11.38
CA GLN A 53 3.10 -6.79 -11.55
C GLN A 53 2.25 -6.22 -10.40
N LEU A 54 1.12 -6.85 -10.10
CA LEU A 54 0.18 -6.40 -9.07
C LEU A 54 0.80 -6.38 -7.68
N VAL A 55 1.51 -7.44 -7.28
CA VAL A 55 2.20 -7.51 -5.98
C VAL A 55 3.29 -6.45 -5.93
N THR A 56 4.03 -6.24 -7.01
CA THR A 56 5.09 -5.23 -7.06
C THR A 56 4.52 -3.81 -6.96
N GLU A 57 3.42 -3.50 -7.66
CA GLU A 57 2.69 -2.22 -7.54
C GLU A 57 2.20 -1.98 -6.10
N LEU A 58 1.65 -3.02 -5.46
CA LEU A 58 1.24 -2.96 -4.06
C LEU A 58 2.43 -2.69 -3.12
N MET A 59 3.56 -3.37 -3.33
CA MET A 59 4.79 -3.12 -2.55
C MET A 59 5.34 -1.71 -2.74
N VAL A 60 5.23 -1.13 -3.94
CA VAL A 60 5.60 0.27 -4.20
C VAL A 60 4.73 1.22 -3.39
N LEU A 61 3.41 0.99 -3.36
CA LEU A 61 2.46 1.79 -2.58
C LEU A 61 2.74 1.69 -1.08
N ILE A 62 2.90 0.48 -0.54
CA ILE A 62 3.22 0.27 0.88
C ILE A 62 4.54 0.95 1.24
N SER A 63 5.55 0.85 0.38
CA SER A 63 6.85 1.50 0.62
C SER A 63 6.71 3.02 0.59
N LYS A 64 5.85 3.58 -0.27
CA LYS A 64 5.55 5.02 -0.29
C LYS A 64 4.88 5.44 1.03
N LEU A 65 3.89 4.69 1.48
CA LEU A 65 3.24 4.89 2.77
C LEU A 65 4.23 4.84 3.94
N GLY A 66 5.08 3.81 3.99
CA GLY A 66 6.08 3.64 5.05
C GLY A 66 7.09 4.77 5.10
N GLN A 67 7.52 5.26 3.93
CA GLN A 67 8.37 6.44 3.86
C GLN A 67 7.69 7.67 4.47
N PHE A 68 6.43 7.94 4.11
CA PHE A 68 5.71 9.09 4.65
C PHE A 68 5.52 9.00 6.15
N LEU A 69 5.14 7.83 6.67
CA LEU A 69 5.00 7.61 8.11
C LEU A 69 6.31 7.93 8.84
N CYS A 70 7.45 7.39 8.38
CA CYS A 70 8.75 7.69 8.99
C CYS A 70 9.15 9.18 8.92
N MET A 71 8.73 9.91 7.88
CA MET A 71 9.02 11.34 7.74
C MET A 71 8.15 12.19 8.66
N HIS A 72 6.88 11.85 8.83
CA HIS A 72 5.93 12.64 9.60
C HIS A 72 6.01 12.39 11.11
N ILE A 73 6.39 11.19 11.58
CA ILE A 73 6.63 10.92 13.00
C ILE A 73 7.75 11.80 13.55
N LYS A 74 8.81 12.05 12.75
CA LYS A 74 9.98 12.82 13.19
C LYS A 74 9.71 14.32 13.31
N ASN A 75 8.69 14.85 12.62
CA ASN A 75 8.37 16.28 12.58
C ASN A 75 7.31 16.71 13.61
N GLY A 76 6.66 15.78 14.31
CA GLY A 76 5.68 16.08 15.37
C GLY A 76 6.28 16.50 16.72
N GLY A 77 7.61 16.52 16.84
CA GLY A 77 8.33 16.88 18.06
C GLY A 77 8.71 18.36 18.12
N SER A 78 7.74 19.26 18.09
CA SER A 78 7.98 20.64 18.53
C SER A 78 7.97 20.69 20.05
N GLY A 79 9.17 20.62 20.65
CA GLY A 79 9.46 21.19 21.96
C GLY A 79 8.78 20.53 23.17
N ASP A 80 9.13 19.29 23.49
CA ASP A 80 9.44 19.01 24.90
C ASP A 80 10.35 17.79 25.06
N GLN A 81 11.50 18.02 25.69
CA GLN A 81 12.46 16.99 26.07
C GLN A 81 11.89 16.18 27.24
N ARG A 82 10.95 15.25 26.97
CA ARG A 82 10.51 14.19 27.94
C ARG A 82 9.59 13.10 27.35
N SER A 83 9.58 12.91 26.04
CA SER A 83 8.73 11.89 25.38
C SER A 83 9.56 10.85 24.61
N ALA A 84 10.56 10.26 25.27
CA ALA A 84 11.33 9.13 24.73
C ALA A 84 10.51 7.82 24.60
N PHE A 85 9.18 7.89 24.76
CA PHE A 85 8.28 6.73 24.78
C PHE A 85 7.00 6.85 23.93
N SER A 86 6.79 7.95 23.20
CA SER A 86 5.66 8.08 22.26
C SER A 86 6.05 7.84 20.79
N THR A 87 7.06 6.99 20.58
CA THR A 87 7.67 6.70 19.28
C THR A 87 7.18 5.41 18.61
N ALA A 88 6.22 4.69 19.20
CA ALA A 88 5.87 3.33 18.77
C ALA A 88 4.60 3.21 17.89
N HIS A 89 3.79 4.27 17.78
CA HIS A 89 2.47 4.19 17.11
C HIS A 89 2.36 5.19 15.96
N ALA A 90 2.86 4.77 14.79
CA ALA A 90 2.65 5.49 13.54
C ALA A 90 1.32 5.09 12.91
N GLY A 91 0.35 6.00 12.94
CA GLY A 91 -0.93 5.84 12.26
C GLY A 91 -1.00 6.62 10.95
N VAL A 92 -1.80 6.11 10.01
CA VAL A 92 -2.09 6.78 8.73
C VAL A 92 -2.78 8.14 8.96
N VAL A 93 -3.53 8.27 10.06
CA VAL A 93 -4.17 9.52 10.49
C VAL A 93 -3.20 10.70 10.64
N ASN A 94 -1.92 10.43 10.93
CA ASN A 94 -0.89 11.46 11.13
C ASN A 94 -0.37 12.05 9.80
N LEU A 95 -0.81 11.53 8.66
CA LEU A 95 -0.39 12.01 7.35
C LEU A 95 -1.24 13.21 6.87
N PRO A 96 -0.65 14.13 6.10
CA PRO A 96 -1.40 15.20 5.45
C PRO A 96 -2.58 14.65 4.63
N MET A 97 -3.70 15.36 4.61
CA MET A 97 -4.90 14.97 3.86
C MET A 97 -4.57 14.66 2.39
N THR A 98 -3.77 15.50 1.74
CA THR A 98 -3.36 15.34 0.34
C THR A 98 -2.62 14.03 0.10
N VAL A 99 -1.70 13.65 1.00
CA VAL A 99 -0.95 12.39 0.94
C VAL A 99 -1.89 11.20 1.11
N ARG A 100 -2.83 11.28 2.06
CA ARG A 100 -3.81 10.22 2.29
C ARG A 100 -4.71 10.00 1.08
N THR A 101 -5.23 11.07 0.47
CA THR A 101 -6.07 10.99 -0.72
C THR A 101 -5.32 10.39 -1.92
N ASP A 102 -4.07 10.79 -2.16
CA ASP A 102 -3.23 10.22 -3.24
C ASP A 102 -2.97 8.72 -3.05
N LEU A 103 -2.66 8.32 -1.80
CA LEU A 103 -2.50 6.91 -1.44
C LEU A 103 -3.80 6.12 -1.59
N ALA A 104 -4.95 6.69 -1.21
CA ALA A 104 -6.26 6.06 -1.33
C ALA A 104 -6.64 5.80 -2.79
N ASN A 105 -6.42 6.80 -3.67
CA ASN A 105 -6.67 6.66 -5.10
C ASN A 105 -5.78 5.57 -5.71
N SER A 106 -4.49 5.57 -5.37
CA SER A 106 -3.55 4.53 -5.82
C SER A 106 -3.97 3.13 -5.34
N LEU A 107 -4.47 3.02 -4.10
CA LEU A 107 -4.95 1.77 -3.54
C LEU A 107 -6.20 1.25 -4.26
N LEU A 108 -7.16 2.12 -4.60
CA LEU A 108 -8.35 1.74 -5.35
C LEU A 108 -8.00 1.20 -6.74
N THR A 109 -7.04 1.81 -7.43
CA THR A 109 -6.54 1.29 -8.72
C THR A 109 -5.97 -0.12 -8.57
N ILE A 110 -5.15 -0.36 -7.53
CA ILE A 110 -4.57 -1.69 -7.28
C ILE A 110 -5.66 -2.70 -6.86
N ARG A 111 -6.62 -2.29 -6.00
CA ARG A 111 -7.75 -3.13 -5.58
C ARG A 111 -8.58 -3.61 -6.78
N SER A 112 -8.87 -2.72 -7.73
CA SER A 112 -9.62 -3.07 -8.94
C SER A 112 -8.85 -4.09 -9.79
N LYS A 113 -7.55 -3.89 -10.04
CA LYS A 113 -6.71 -4.87 -10.73
C LYS A 113 -6.67 -6.21 -10.00
N PHE A 114 -6.52 -6.18 -8.67
CA PHE A 114 -6.53 -7.38 -7.84
C PHE A 114 -7.82 -8.17 -7.98
N GLN A 115 -8.98 -7.51 -7.95
CA GLN A 115 -10.26 -8.15 -8.14
C GLN A 115 -10.34 -8.90 -9.48
N HIS A 116 -9.92 -8.27 -10.57
CA HIS A 116 -9.89 -8.92 -11.89
C HIS A 116 -8.96 -10.13 -11.90
N THR A 117 -7.73 -9.98 -11.43
CA THR A 117 -6.74 -11.08 -11.39
C THR A 117 -7.19 -12.23 -10.49
N TRP A 118 -7.81 -11.92 -9.35
CA TRP A 118 -8.33 -12.94 -8.43
C TRP A 118 -9.40 -13.79 -9.09
N LEU A 119 -10.38 -13.17 -9.75
CA LEU A 119 -11.47 -13.87 -10.43
C LEU A 119 -11.02 -14.69 -11.64
N SER A 120 -9.84 -14.39 -12.20
CA SER A 120 -9.24 -15.20 -13.26
C SER A 120 -8.61 -16.50 -12.76
N ARG A 121 -8.39 -16.67 -11.44
CA ARG A 121 -7.70 -17.87 -10.89
C ARG A 121 -8.38 -18.53 -9.70
N ASN A 122 -9.22 -17.81 -8.97
CA ASN A 122 -9.77 -18.24 -7.69
C ASN A 122 -11.30 -18.22 -7.70
N ILE A 123 -11.89 -18.94 -6.76
CA ILE A 123 -13.34 -19.03 -6.61
C ILE A 123 -13.88 -17.67 -6.13
N ALA A 124 -14.91 -17.16 -6.80
CA ALA A 124 -15.49 -15.84 -6.53
C ALA A 124 -15.94 -15.64 -5.06
N SER A 125 -16.41 -16.68 -4.38
CA SER A 125 -16.85 -16.62 -2.99
C SER A 125 -15.73 -16.25 -2.00
N THR A 126 -14.47 -16.41 -2.38
CA THR A 126 -13.30 -16.05 -1.54
C THR A 126 -12.86 -14.59 -1.71
N LEU A 127 -13.28 -13.93 -2.79
CA LEU A 127 -12.88 -12.57 -3.13
C LEU A 127 -13.20 -11.55 -2.03
N PRO A 128 -14.40 -11.54 -1.39
CA PRO A 128 -14.69 -10.58 -0.33
C PRO A 128 -13.69 -10.66 0.83
N ASN A 129 -13.24 -11.85 1.19
CA ASN A 129 -12.24 -12.02 2.25
C ASN A 129 -10.86 -11.51 1.84
N ALA A 130 -10.48 -11.69 0.58
CA ALA A 130 -9.23 -11.18 0.04
C ALA A 130 -9.22 -9.65 -0.05
N LEU A 131 -10.37 -9.03 -0.40
CA LEU A 131 -10.51 -7.57 -0.52
C LEU A 131 -10.47 -6.83 0.82
N LYS A 132 -10.80 -7.49 1.94
CA LYS A 132 -10.76 -6.88 3.29
C LYS A 132 -9.45 -6.16 3.60
N MET A 133 -8.32 -6.67 3.11
CA MET A 133 -7.03 -6.01 3.36
C MET A 133 -6.94 -4.63 2.69
N PHE A 134 -7.49 -4.48 1.47
CA PHE A 134 -7.57 -3.21 0.76
C PHE A 134 -8.57 -2.29 1.43
N ASP A 135 -9.73 -2.82 1.81
CA ASP A 135 -10.81 -2.04 2.43
C ASP A 135 -10.40 -1.47 3.79
N ASN A 136 -9.67 -2.24 4.59
CA ASN A 136 -9.14 -1.80 5.89
C ASN A 136 -8.14 -0.65 5.73
N LEU A 137 -7.20 -0.77 4.79
CA LEU A 137 -6.23 0.30 4.53
C LEU A 137 -6.91 1.53 3.91
N PHE A 138 -7.89 1.34 3.03
CA PHE A 138 -8.64 2.44 2.43
C PHE A 138 -9.39 3.25 3.49
N ARG A 139 -10.10 2.58 4.41
CA ARG A 139 -10.80 3.24 5.53
C ARG A 139 -9.85 4.03 6.43
N ALA A 140 -8.65 3.50 6.68
CA ALA A 140 -7.61 4.20 7.45
C ALA A 140 -7.07 5.45 6.74
N LEU A 141 -7.06 5.45 5.41
CA LEU A 141 -6.68 6.60 4.59
C LEU A 141 -7.77 7.68 4.53
N LEU A 142 -9.04 7.32 4.74
CA LEU A 142 -10.12 8.30 4.77
C LEU A 142 -10.09 9.15 6.05
N PRO A 143 -10.50 10.42 5.98
CA PRO A 143 -10.74 11.22 7.18
C PRO A 143 -11.85 10.57 8.03
N PRO A 144 -11.84 10.75 9.38
CA PRO A 144 -12.81 10.12 10.27
C PRO A 144 -14.28 10.34 9.87
N SER A 145 -14.60 11.55 9.39
CA SER A 145 -15.94 11.92 8.90
C SER A 145 -16.42 11.16 7.67
N MET A 146 -15.52 10.50 6.93
CA MET A 146 -15.81 9.76 5.71
C MET A 146 -15.66 8.23 5.86
N GLN A 147 -15.31 7.74 7.05
CA GLN A 147 -15.11 6.30 7.25
C GLN A 147 -16.39 5.48 7.05
N ASP A 148 -17.55 6.04 7.41
CA ASP A 148 -18.85 5.40 7.18
C ASP A 148 -19.23 5.39 5.68
N LEU A 149 -18.87 6.44 4.93
CA LEU A 149 -19.00 6.45 3.48
C LEU A 149 -18.12 5.37 2.83
N GLY A 150 -16.93 5.14 3.38
CA GLY A 150 -16.04 4.06 2.95
C GLY A 150 -16.61 2.64 3.16
N LYS A 151 -17.64 2.46 3.98
CA LYS A 151 -18.37 1.18 4.10
C LYS A 151 -19.39 0.98 2.98
N GLN A 152 -19.86 2.07 2.37
CA GLN A 152 -20.88 2.04 1.31
C GLN A 152 -20.27 1.99 -0.10
N LEU A 153 -19.03 2.47 -0.25
CA LEU A 153 -18.33 2.56 -1.55
C LEU A 153 -17.59 1.29 -1.98
N LEU A 154 -17.38 0.32 -1.08
CA LEU A 154 -16.52 -0.86 -1.27
C LEU A 154 -17.28 -2.17 -1.11
#